data_AF-A0A973RLK0-F1
#
_entry.id   AF-A0A973RLK0-F1
#
_cell.length_a   1.000
_cell.length_b   1.000
_cell.length_c   1.000
_cell.angle_alpha   90.00
_cell.angle_beta   90.00
_cell.angle_gamma   90.00
#
_symmetry.space_group_name_H-M   'P 1'
#
loop_
_entity.id
_entity.type
_entity.pdbx_description
1 polymer ?
#
loop_
_entity_poly.entity_id
_entity_poly.type
_entity_poly.pdbx_seq_one_letter_code
_entity_poly.pdbx_strand_id
1 'polypeptide(L)'
;MSIPWSSIVAGVTAIFSAGAAGGSWMAARRSNRTADAVARIERERWHAEMTPQFDLALTETGNGQALLSVYLSGPDALRRLDDIAIVVGNDDRDHAVTNPTGSPTQEDVDAFVWGPFRFTPAVNGTDQHGRGPEPFSLDVGAGRPLAMQRTRPAPWMDGKTQGVWQGEYVGQSIRLVLTCRRGDEVWVVAKRLENPPFDPQA
;
A
#
# COMPACT_ATOMS: atom_id res chain seq x y z
N MET A 1 -63.64 -32.53 -52.13
CA MET A 1 -63.45 -31.74 -50.89
C MET A 1 -61.97 -31.79 -50.52
N SER A 2 -61.23 -30.71 -50.74
CA SER A 2 -59.83 -30.56 -50.37
C SER A 2 -59.73 -29.92 -48.98
N ILE A 3 -59.02 -30.56 -48.07
CA ILE A 3 -58.67 -29.97 -46.77
C ILE A 3 -57.50 -29.02 -47.02
N PRO A 4 -57.57 -27.73 -46.62
CA PRO A 4 -56.49 -26.79 -46.83
C PRO A 4 -55.37 -27.06 -45.82
N TRP A 5 -54.20 -27.43 -46.35
CA TRP A 5 -52.95 -27.70 -45.62
C TRP A 5 -52.26 -26.45 -45.04
N SER A 6 -52.92 -25.29 -44.99
CA SER A 6 -52.28 -24.01 -44.67
C SER A 6 -52.32 -23.59 -43.19
N SER A 7 -52.87 -24.40 -42.29
CA SER A 7 -53.09 -23.99 -40.88
C SER A 7 -52.21 -24.70 -39.84
N ILE A 8 -51.33 -25.64 -40.24
CA ILE A 8 -50.45 -26.37 -39.30
C ILE A 8 -49.03 -25.77 -39.20
N VAL A 9 -48.60 -24.95 -40.18
CA VAL A 9 -47.21 -24.45 -40.23
C VAL A 9 -46.95 -23.25 -39.30
N ALA A 10 -47.98 -22.46 -38.96
CA ALA A 10 -47.83 -21.26 -38.13
C ALA A 10 -47.83 -21.54 -36.61
N GLY A 11 -48.37 -22.68 -36.17
CA GLY A 11 -48.45 -23.04 -34.74
C GLY A 11 -47.18 -23.70 -34.19
N VAL A 12 -46.46 -24.45 -35.03
CA VAL A 12 -45.23 -25.14 -34.62
C VAL A 12 -44.03 -24.17 -34.56
N THR A 13 -43.97 -23.17 -35.45
CA THR A 13 -42.89 -22.16 -35.46
C THR A 13 -42.91 -21.23 -34.25
N ALA A 14 -44.09 -20.89 -33.71
CA ALA A 14 -44.22 -19.99 -32.55
C ALA A 14 -43.77 -20.62 -31.21
N ILE A 15 -43.97 -21.94 -31.04
CA ILE A 15 -43.57 -22.65 -29.82
C ILE A 15 -42.05 -22.87 -29.78
N PHE A 16 -41.43 -23.22 -30.91
CA PHE A 16 -39.98 -23.33 -31.00
C PHE A 16 -39.27 -21.98 -30.78
N SER A 17 -39.85 -20.87 -31.23
CA SER A 17 -39.26 -19.54 -31.06
C SER A 17 -39.42 -18.98 -29.64
N ALA A 18 -40.52 -19.25 -28.93
CA ALA A 18 -40.67 -18.90 -27.51
C ALA A 18 -39.72 -19.71 -26.60
N GLY A 19 -39.56 -21.01 -26.86
CA GLY A 19 -38.59 -21.87 -26.16
C GLY A 19 -37.14 -21.49 -26.46
N ALA A 20 -36.83 -21.16 -27.72
CA ALA A 20 -35.52 -20.66 -28.12
C ALA A 20 -35.22 -19.28 -27.51
N ALA A 21 -36.20 -18.36 -27.44
CA ALA A 21 -36.05 -17.05 -26.82
C ALA A 21 -35.83 -17.15 -25.30
N GLY A 22 -36.60 -17.99 -24.59
CA GLY A 22 -36.42 -18.25 -23.16
C GLY A 22 -35.09 -18.92 -22.84
N GLY A 23 -34.68 -19.91 -23.64
CA GLY A 23 -33.36 -20.54 -23.55
C GLY A 23 -32.23 -19.56 -23.81
N SER A 24 -32.38 -18.68 -24.81
CA SER A 24 -31.41 -17.64 -25.15
C SER A 24 -31.27 -16.59 -24.06
N TRP A 25 -32.37 -16.19 -23.40
CA TRP A 25 -32.33 -15.25 -22.28
C TRP A 25 -31.69 -15.84 -21.03
N MET A 26 -31.97 -17.10 -20.71
CA MET A 26 -31.35 -17.79 -19.58
C MET A 26 -29.86 -18.03 -19.84
N ALA A 27 -29.50 -18.44 -21.07
CA ALA A 27 -28.12 -18.56 -21.51
C ALA A 27 -27.39 -17.21 -21.49
N ALA A 28 -28.03 -16.13 -21.97
CA ALA A 28 -27.47 -14.78 -21.92
C ALA A 28 -27.24 -14.30 -20.48
N ARG A 29 -28.20 -14.54 -19.56
CA ARG A 29 -28.02 -14.22 -18.14
C ARG A 29 -26.91 -15.03 -17.47
N ARG A 30 -26.79 -16.31 -17.80
CA ARG A 30 -25.71 -17.16 -17.30
C ARG A 30 -24.36 -16.74 -17.88
N SER A 31 -24.32 -16.40 -19.17
CA SER A 31 -23.15 -15.88 -19.87
C SER A 31 -22.70 -14.54 -19.29
N ASN A 32 -23.62 -13.62 -19.01
CA ASN A 32 -23.30 -12.33 -18.38
C ASN A 32 -22.71 -12.52 -16.99
N ARG A 33 -23.28 -13.42 -16.15
CA ARG A 33 -22.71 -13.73 -14.83
C ARG A 33 -21.32 -14.37 -14.91
N THR A 34 -21.08 -15.22 -15.91
CA THR A 34 -19.75 -15.79 -16.14
C THR A 34 -18.78 -14.73 -16.65
N ALA A 35 -19.21 -13.87 -17.58
CA ALA A 35 -18.41 -12.76 -18.09
C ALA A 35 -18.03 -11.78 -16.98
N ASP A 36 -18.95 -11.46 -16.07
CA ASP A 36 -18.68 -10.62 -14.89
C ASP A 36 -17.66 -11.28 -13.94
N ALA A 37 -17.79 -12.60 -13.71
CA ALA A 37 -16.86 -13.34 -12.86
C ALA A 37 -15.46 -13.40 -13.48
N VAL A 38 -15.36 -13.68 -14.78
CA VAL A 38 -14.09 -13.70 -15.53
C VAL A 38 -13.49 -12.29 -15.56
N ALA A 39 -14.29 -11.25 -15.84
CA ALA A 39 -13.83 -9.86 -15.84
C ALA A 39 -13.30 -9.43 -14.47
N ARG A 40 -13.91 -9.90 -13.37
CA ARG A 40 -13.39 -9.67 -12.02
C ARG A 40 -12.06 -10.38 -11.79
N ILE A 41 -11.95 -11.66 -12.15
CA ILE A 41 -10.70 -12.44 -12.01
C ILE A 41 -9.57 -11.80 -12.82
N GLU A 42 -9.85 -11.41 -14.07
CA GLU A 42 -8.86 -10.74 -14.92
C GLU A 42 -8.45 -9.39 -14.33
N ARG A 43 -9.38 -8.64 -13.73
CA ARG A 43 -9.05 -7.40 -13.04
C ARG A 43 -8.16 -7.63 -11.82
N GLU A 44 -8.47 -8.62 -10.98
CA GLU A 44 -7.65 -8.98 -9.83
C GLU A 44 -6.26 -9.45 -10.25
N ARG A 45 -6.18 -10.23 -11.33
CA ARG A 45 -4.92 -10.67 -11.91
C ARG A 45 -4.10 -9.49 -12.43
N TRP A 46 -4.71 -8.58 -13.19
CA TRP A 46 -4.07 -7.36 -13.66
C TRP A 46 -3.59 -6.48 -12.50
N HIS A 47 -4.40 -6.33 -11.46
CA HIS A 47 -4.03 -5.58 -10.26
C HIS A 47 -2.79 -6.18 -9.58
N ALA A 48 -2.75 -7.51 -9.44
CA ALA A 48 -1.61 -8.22 -8.88
C ALA A 48 -0.35 -8.11 -9.77
N GLU A 49 -0.50 -8.27 -11.10
CA GLU A 49 0.59 -8.13 -12.07
C GLU A 49 1.17 -6.71 -12.13
N MET A 50 0.38 -5.68 -11.76
CA MET A 50 0.81 -4.28 -11.67
C MET A 50 1.29 -3.87 -10.28
N THR A 51 1.48 -4.81 -9.35
CA THR A 51 1.93 -4.49 -7.99
C THR A 51 3.29 -3.77 -8.03
N PRO A 52 3.41 -2.55 -7.47
CA PRO A 52 4.65 -1.79 -7.50
C PRO A 52 5.84 -2.50 -6.85
N GLN A 53 6.98 -2.45 -7.52
CA GLN A 53 8.25 -2.98 -7.05
C GLN A 53 9.18 -1.82 -6.73
N PHE A 54 9.69 -1.81 -5.50
CA PHE A 54 10.58 -0.77 -5.01
C PHE A 54 11.91 -1.37 -4.57
N ASP A 55 12.98 -0.69 -5.00
CA ASP A 55 14.32 -0.86 -4.45
C ASP A 55 14.55 0.30 -3.47
N LEU A 56 14.77 -0.05 -2.21
CA LEU A 56 14.92 0.89 -1.11
C LEU A 56 16.28 0.69 -0.46
N ALA A 57 17.01 1.78 -0.27
CA ALA A 57 18.31 1.75 0.39
C ALA A 57 18.43 2.94 1.34
N LEU A 58 18.90 2.69 2.56
CA LEU A 58 19.22 3.74 3.52
C LEU A 58 20.74 3.91 3.60
N THR A 59 21.21 5.14 3.45
CA THR A 59 22.63 5.49 3.62
C THR A 59 22.77 6.53 4.72
N GLU A 60 23.51 6.22 5.79
CA GLU A 60 23.81 7.21 6.82
C GLU A 60 24.79 8.27 6.30
N THR A 61 24.53 9.53 6.63
CA THR A 61 25.31 10.70 6.20
C THR A 61 26.08 11.34 7.36
N GLY A 62 26.08 10.71 8.54
CA GLY A 62 26.75 11.18 9.78
C GLY A 62 25.81 11.92 10.74
N ASN A 63 26.20 12.04 12.01
CA ASN A 63 25.43 12.69 13.09
C ASN A 63 24.00 12.14 13.25
N GLY A 64 23.80 10.85 12.97
CA GLY A 64 22.49 10.19 12.94
C GLY A 64 21.54 10.70 11.86
N GLN A 65 22.03 11.39 10.84
CA GLN A 65 21.28 11.72 9.62
C GLN A 65 21.45 10.59 8.58
N ALA A 66 20.45 10.42 7.73
CA ALA A 66 20.47 9.42 6.67
C ALA A 66 19.66 9.88 5.45
N LEU A 67 19.92 9.23 4.32
CA LEU A 67 19.18 9.39 3.08
C LEU A 67 18.55 8.06 2.67
N LEU A 68 17.24 8.04 2.56
CA LEU A 68 16.50 6.94 1.97
C LEU A 68 16.40 7.16 0.46
N SER A 69 17.04 6.31 -0.32
CA SER A 69 16.81 6.22 -1.76
C SER A 69 15.57 5.37 -2.00
N VAL A 70 14.54 5.97 -2.61
CA VAL A 70 13.32 5.29 -3.06
C VAL A 70 13.36 5.16 -4.57
N TYR A 71 13.50 3.96 -5.10
CA TYR A 71 13.52 3.71 -6.54
C TYR A 71 12.34 2.82 -6.94
N LEU A 72 11.54 3.25 -7.91
CA LEU A 72 10.44 2.46 -8.45
C LEU A 72 11.00 1.59 -9.59
N SER A 73 11.38 0.35 -9.26
CA SER A 73 12.05 -0.56 -10.19
C SER A 73 11.12 -1.25 -11.17
N GLY A 74 9.81 -1.31 -10.88
CA GLY A 74 8.87 -1.92 -11.81
C GLY A 74 7.47 -2.16 -11.22
N PRO A 75 6.67 -3.01 -11.88
CA PRO A 75 6.93 -3.59 -13.20
C PRO A 75 6.84 -2.54 -14.32
N ASP A 76 7.53 -2.72 -15.46
CA ASP A 76 7.54 -1.74 -16.56
C ASP A 76 6.13 -1.35 -17.05
N ALA A 77 5.20 -2.31 -17.04
CA ALA A 77 3.82 -2.08 -17.44
C ALA A 77 3.05 -1.12 -16.52
N LEU A 78 3.52 -0.93 -15.27
CA LEU A 78 3.01 0.08 -14.36
C LEU A 78 3.27 1.49 -14.89
N ARG A 79 4.40 1.71 -15.56
CA ARG A 79 4.91 3.00 -16.11
C ARG A 79 5.12 4.11 -15.09
N ARG A 80 4.13 4.38 -14.22
CA ARG A 80 4.14 5.47 -13.25
C ARG A 80 3.17 5.19 -12.11
N LEU A 81 3.49 5.73 -10.93
CA LEU A 81 2.57 5.96 -9.82
C LEU A 81 2.24 7.45 -9.69
N ASP A 82 0.96 7.75 -9.53
CA ASP A 82 0.46 9.13 -9.40
C ASP A 82 0.69 9.66 -7.98
N ASP A 83 0.60 8.76 -6.99
CA ASP A 83 0.70 9.09 -5.57
C ASP A 83 1.38 7.94 -4.82
N ILE A 84 2.39 8.28 -4.03
CA ILE A 84 3.16 7.38 -3.18
C ILE A 84 3.24 8.06 -1.81
N ALA A 85 2.48 7.54 -0.86
CA ALA A 85 2.58 7.90 0.55
C ALA A 85 3.45 6.88 1.26
N ILE A 86 4.54 7.32 1.89
CA ILE A 86 5.46 6.45 2.64
C ILE A 86 5.36 6.80 4.11
N VAL A 87 5.12 5.80 4.96
CA VAL A 87 5.12 5.96 6.41
C VAL A 87 6.09 4.99 7.07
N VAL A 88 6.72 5.43 8.15
CA VAL A 88 7.46 4.54 9.04
C VAL A 88 6.46 3.72 9.86
N GLY A 89 6.56 2.41 9.75
CA GLY A 89 5.78 1.46 10.53
C GLY A 89 6.31 1.34 11.96
N ASN A 90 5.42 1.03 12.89
CA ASN A 90 5.79 0.79 14.28
C ASN A 90 6.43 -0.60 14.48
N ASP A 91 7.16 -0.75 15.57
CA ASP A 91 7.59 -2.05 16.07
C ASP A 91 6.42 -2.93 16.53
N ASP A 92 6.71 -4.16 16.96
CA ASP A 92 5.69 -5.13 17.39
C ASP A 92 5.29 -4.98 18.86
N ARG A 93 5.79 -3.96 19.56
CA ARG A 93 5.51 -3.78 21.00
C ARG A 93 4.16 -3.10 21.18
N ASP A 94 3.48 -3.45 22.28
CA ASP A 94 2.28 -2.76 22.70
C ASP A 94 2.66 -1.46 23.43
N HIS A 95 2.08 -0.34 22.96
CA HIS A 95 2.31 1.00 23.50
C HIS A 95 1.04 1.60 24.11
N ALA A 96 0.12 0.77 24.60
CA ALA A 96 -1.06 1.24 25.31
C ALA A 96 -0.68 2.03 26.57
N VAL A 97 -1.26 3.24 26.72
CA VAL A 97 -1.07 4.10 27.88
C VAL A 97 -1.89 3.59 29.06
N THR A 98 -1.21 3.23 30.17
CA THR A 98 -1.87 2.71 31.38
C THR A 98 -2.63 3.79 32.17
N ASN A 99 -2.28 5.07 32.02
CA ASN A 99 -2.99 6.19 32.65
C ASN A 99 -3.43 7.23 31.59
N PRO A 100 -4.63 7.08 31.02
CA PRO A 100 -5.08 7.89 29.87
C PRO A 100 -5.38 9.36 30.21
N THR A 101 -5.39 9.74 31.49
CA THR A 101 -5.62 11.13 31.94
C THR A 101 -4.33 11.92 32.15
N GLY A 102 -3.16 11.28 32.01
CA GLY A 102 -1.85 11.92 32.16
C GLY A 102 -1.21 12.28 30.83
N SER A 103 0.02 12.81 30.91
CA SER A 103 0.91 12.93 29.76
C SER A 103 1.93 11.77 29.81
N PRO A 104 2.19 11.08 28.68
CA PRO A 104 1.60 11.29 27.36
C PRO A 104 0.17 10.75 27.26
N THR A 105 -0.63 11.32 26.37
CA THR A 105 -1.92 10.74 25.97
C THR A 105 -1.71 9.56 25.02
N GLN A 106 -2.74 8.76 24.76
CA GLN A 106 -2.65 7.70 23.75
C GLN A 106 -2.36 8.26 22.36
N GLU A 107 -2.93 9.44 22.03
CA GLU A 107 -2.69 10.11 20.74
C GLU A 107 -1.21 10.52 20.58
N ASP A 108 -0.59 11.03 21.64
CA ASP A 108 0.85 11.37 21.63
C ASP A 108 1.72 10.12 21.37
N VAL A 109 1.35 9.00 21.99
CA VAL A 109 2.04 7.72 21.83
C VAL A 109 1.82 7.13 20.44
N ASP A 110 0.61 7.18 19.91
CA ASP A 110 0.28 6.66 18.58
C ASP A 110 0.92 7.48 17.47
N ALA A 111 1.08 8.79 17.67
CA ALA A 111 1.75 9.70 16.74
C ALA A 111 3.29 9.52 16.73
N PHE A 112 3.88 9.02 17.82
CA PHE A 112 5.30 8.79 17.93
C PHE A 112 5.80 7.65 17.01
N VAL A 113 6.99 7.82 16.44
CA VAL A 113 7.60 6.81 15.56
C VAL A 113 8.35 5.77 16.38
N TRP A 114 7.75 4.59 16.54
CA TRP A 114 8.32 3.47 17.30
C TRP A 114 9.30 2.65 16.45
N GLY A 115 10.46 3.23 16.18
CA GLY A 115 11.49 2.59 15.39
C GLY A 115 12.86 3.29 15.46
N PRO A 116 13.90 2.70 14.84
CA PRO A 116 15.26 3.25 14.87
C PRO A 116 15.42 4.54 14.06
N PHE A 117 14.60 4.75 13.03
CA PHE A 117 14.64 5.92 12.13
C PHE A 117 13.25 6.52 11.94
N ARG A 118 13.24 7.83 11.65
CA ARG A 118 12.08 8.61 11.23
C ARG A 118 12.46 9.51 10.06
N PHE A 119 11.49 9.98 9.30
CA PHE A 119 11.74 11.05 8.33
C PHE A 119 12.13 12.34 9.07
N THR A 120 13.00 13.13 8.45
CA THR A 120 13.44 14.40 9.05
C THR A 120 12.24 15.36 9.11
N PRO A 121 11.80 15.79 10.30
CA PRO A 121 10.64 16.66 10.43
C PRO A 121 10.80 17.96 9.66
N ALA A 122 9.69 18.51 9.13
CA ALA A 122 9.63 19.74 8.34
C ALA A 122 10.42 19.72 7.01
N VAL A 123 10.97 18.58 6.59
CA VAL A 123 11.60 18.39 5.28
C VAL A 123 10.63 17.63 4.36
N ASN A 124 10.49 18.04 3.09
CA ASN A 124 9.58 17.41 2.13
C ASN A 124 8.13 17.27 2.64
N GLY A 125 7.64 18.26 3.40
CA GLY A 125 6.29 18.25 3.97
C GLY A 125 6.08 17.22 5.10
N THR A 126 7.15 16.67 5.66
CA THR A 126 7.08 15.71 6.77
C THR A 126 6.52 16.37 8.04
N ASP A 127 5.59 15.69 8.70
CA ASP A 127 5.03 16.10 9.98
C ASP A 127 6.08 16.24 11.10
N GLN A 128 5.68 16.85 12.22
CA GLN A 128 6.55 17.08 13.38
C GLN A 128 7.07 15.80 14.05
N HIS A 129 6.37 14.68 13.89
CA HIS A 129 6.74 13.38 14.46
C HIS A 129 7.72 12.62 13.56
N GLY A 130 7.81 13.00 12.28
CA GLY A 130 8.69 12.37 11.30
C GLY A 130 8.10 11.11 10.69
N ARG A 131 6.76 10.96 10.65
CA ARG A 131 6.14 9.67 10.29
C ARG A 131 6.21 9.39 8.80
N GLY A 132 6.02 10.41 7.97
CA GLY A 132 6.09 10.30 6.51
C GLY A 132 6.20 11.68 5.86
N PRO A 133 6.86 11.80 4.68
CA PRO A 133 6.82 13.01 3.88
C PRO A 133 5.46 13.19 3.21
N GLU A 134 5.27 14.35 2.56
CA GLU A 134 4.13 14.53 1.65
C GLU A 134 4.16 13.49 0.51
N PRO A 135 2.99 13.00 0.08
CA PRO A 135 2.89 12.07 -1.03
C PRO A 135 3.49 12.61 -2.33
N PHE A 136 3.98 11.71 -3.17
CA PHE A 136 4.64 12.10 -4.42
C PHE A 136 4.48 11.08 -5.54
N SER A 137 4.69 11.52 -6.78
CA SER A 137 4.67 10.63 -7.94
C SER A 137 6.07 10.15 -8.33
N LEU A 138 6.18 8.95 -8.89
CA LEU A 138 7.39 8.45 -9.56
C LEU A 138 7.03 7.71 -10.84
N ASP A 139 7.82 7.93 -11.88
CA ASP A 139 7.87 7.06 -13.05
C ASP A 139 8.69 5.80 -12.74
N VAL A 140 8.34 4.68 -13.37
CA VAL A 140 9.15 3.46 -13.32
C VAL A 140 10.53 3.77 -13.90
N GLY A 141 11.57 3.34 -13.20
CA GLY A 141 12.95 3.64 -13.54
C GLY A 141 13.47 4.94 -12.93
N ALA A 142 12.64 5.71 -12.21
CA ALA A 142 13.04 6.91 -11.49
C ALA A 142 13.16 6.65 -9.98
N GLY A 143 13.95 7.51 -9.32
CA GLY A 143 14.10 7.47 -7.88
C GLY A 143 14.02 8.85 -7.23
N ARG A 144 13.71 8.87 -5.94
CA ARG A 144 13.66 10.08 -5.11
C ARG A 144 14.42 9.86 -3.80
N PRO A 145 15.37 10.75 -3.45
CA PRO A 145 15.98 10.74 -2.13
C PRO A 145 15.06 11.40 -1.10
N LEU A 146 14.95 10.80 0.08
CA LEU A 146 14.18 11.31 1.22
C LEU A 146 15.08 11.39 2.46
N ALA A 147 15.08 12.54 3.13
CA ALA A 147 15.86 12.74 4.35
C ALA A 147 15.24 11.99 5.53
N MET A 148 16.07 11.20 6.21
CA MET A 148 15.73 10.51 7.44
C MET A 148 16.75 10.84 8.52
N GLN A 149 16.37 10.56 9.76
CA GLN A 149 17.26 10.67 10.90
C GLN A 149 16.96 9.58 11.91
N ARG A 150 17.96 9.23 12.71
CA ARG A 150 17.81 8.37 13.89
C ARG A 150 16.71 8.95 14.78
N THR A 151 15.76 8.11 15.14
CA THR A 151 14.72 8.48 16.11
C THR A 151 15.38 8.72 17.46
N ARG A 152 14.89 9.74 18.16
CA ARG A 152 15.27 10.04 19.53
C ARG A 152 14.13 9.65 20.46
N PRO A 153 14.42 9.23 21.70
CA PRO A 153 13.38 8.97 22.68
C PRO A 153 12.49 10.20 22.84
N ALA A 154 11.20 9.95 23.07
CA ALA A 154 10.24 11.03 23.27
C ALA A 154 10.52 11.77 24.59
N PRO A 155 10.11 13.05 24.71
CA PRO A 155 10.34 13.84 25.93
C PRO A 155 9.76 13.22 27.20
N TRP A 156 8.70 12.42 27.10
CA TRP A 156 8.04 11.74 28.24
C TRP A 156 8.73 10.44 28.67
N MET A 157 9.82 10.04 28.00
CA MET A 157 10.59 8.84 28.35
C MET A 157 11.78 9.23 29.23
N ASP A 158 11.48 9.66 30.46
CA ASP A 158 12.48 10.16 31.40
C ASP A 158 13.67 9.20 31.57
N GLY A 159 14.88 9.75 31.50
CA GLY A 159 16.14 9.00 31.64
C GLY A 159 16.53 8.19 30.40
N LYS A 160 15.71 8.13 29.34
CA LYS A 160 16.05 7.43 28.11
C LYS A 160 16.96 8.28 27.23
N THR A 161 18.21 7.87 27.06
CA THR A 161 19.16 8.55 26.16
C THR A 161 19.01 8.05 24.72
N GLN A 162 19.56 8.79 23.75
CA GLN A 162 19.58 8.35 22.35
C GLN A 162 20.30 7.01 22.18
N GLY A 163 21.43 6.79 22.89
CA GLY A 163 22.16 5.52 22.83
C GLY A 163 21.36 4.34 23.37
N VAL A 164 20.63 4.53 24.48
CA VAL A 164 19.73 3.50 25.03
C VAL A 164 18.59 3.20 24.05
N TRP A 165 17.95 4.24 23.51
CA TRP A 165 16.90 4.08 22.50
C TRP A 165 17.40 3.28 21.29
N GLN A 166 18.52 3.67 20.70
CA GLN A 166 19.07 2.98 19.53
C GLN A 166 19.55 1.56 19.86
N GLY A 167 20.04 1.33 21.08
CA GLY A 167 20.39 0.01 21.58
C GLY A 167 19.22 -0.99 21.57
N GLU A 168 18.00 -0.53 21.87
CA GLU A 168 16.80 -1.38 21.86
C GLU A 168 16.35 -1.83 20.47
N TYR A 169 16.86 -1.18 19.41
CA TYR A 169 16.57 -1.50 18.02
C TYR A 169 17.77 -2.12 17.28
N VAL A 170 18.83 -2.50 18.01
CA VAL A 170 19.92 -3.29 17.43
C VAL A 170 19.37 -4.61 16.89
N GLY A 171 19.69 -4.91 15.62
CA GLY A 171 19.19 -6.10 14.93
C GLY A 171 17.71 -6.02 14.50
N GLN A 172 17.00 -4.92 14.78
CA GLN A 172 15.63 -4.70 14.31
C GLN A 172 15.63 -3.99 12.97
N SER A 173 14.75 -4.37 12.05
CA SER A 173 14.62 -3.72 10.74
C SER A 173 13.89 -2.38 10.82
N ILE A 174 14.23 -1.45 9.93
CA ILE A 174 13.41 -0.27 9.65
C ILE A 174 12.19 -0.72 8.85
N ARG A 175 10.99 -0.37 9.29
CA ARG A 175 9.73 -0.76 8.63
C ARG A 175 9.16 0.42 7.88
N LEU A 176 8.88 0.21 6.59
CA LEU A 176 8.24 1.21 5.74
C LEU A 176 6.97 0.61 5.15
N VAL A 177 5.90 1.40 5.15
CA VAL A 177 4.64 1.06 4.48
C VAL A 177 4.41 2.12 3.40
N LEU A 178 4.30 1.66 2.16
CA LEU A 178 4.06 2.50 0.99
C LEU A 178 2.63 2.27 0.53
N THR A 179 1.82 3.31 0.54
CA THR A 179 0.49 3.31 -0.10
C THR A 179 0.65 3.99 -1.45
N CYS A 180 0.38 3.24 -2.51
CA CYS A 180 0.63 3.63 -3.89
C CYS A 180 -0.69 3.72 -4.64
N ARG A 181 -0.86 4.75 -5.48
CA ARG A 181 -2.06 4.91 -6.31
C ARG A 181 -1.70 5.19 -7.76
N ARG A 182 -2.48 4.61 -8.67
CA ARG A 182 -2.48 4.92 -10.11
C ARG A 182 -3.92 4.90 -10.63
N GLY A 183 -4.44 6.06 -11.01
CA GLY A 183 -5.87 6.22 -11.26
C GLY A 183 -6.69 5.77 -10.04
N ASP A 184 -7.55 4.78 -10.25
CA ASP A 184 -8.42 4.17 -9.22
C ASP A 184 -7.77 2.95 -8.52
N GLU A 185 -6.61 2.50 -8.98
CA GLU A 185 -5.92 1.34 -8.41
C GLU A 185 -5.05 1.76 -7.22
N VAL A 186 -5.13 0.98 -6.13
CA VAL A 186 -4.40 1.24 -4.88
C VAL A 186 -3.66 -0.02 -4.42
N TRP A 187 -2.37 0.12 -4.13
CA TRP A 187 -1.54 -0.95 -3.56
C TRP A 187 -0.95 -0.52 -2.22
N VAL A 188 -0.80 -1.47 -1.30
CA VAL A 188 -0.06 -1.28 -0.05
C VAL A 188 1.13 -2.23 -0.04
N VAL A 189 2.33 -1.67 0.03
CA VAL A 189 3.60 -2.42 0.00
C VAL A 189 4.34 -2.20 1.31
N ALA A 190 4.55 -3.28 2.06
CA ALA A 190 5.40 -3.25 3.26
C ALA A 190 6.83 -3.65 2.90
N LYS A 191 7.81 -2.88 3.38
CA LYS A 191 9.24 -3.14 3.19
C LYS A 191 9.97 -3.08 4.53
N ARG A 192 11.00 -3.92 4.65
CA ARG A 192 11.91 -3.94 5.79
C ARG A 192 13.31 -3.66 5.27
N LEU A 193 13.96 -2.64 5.84
CA LEU A 193 15.35 -2.31 5.56
C LEU A 193 16.22 -2.74 6.74
N GLU A 194 17.47 -3.05 6.44
CA GLU A 194 18.47 -3.24 7.48
C GLU A 194 18.63 -1.93 8.28
N ASN A 195 18.74 -2.07 9.60
CA ASN A 195 19.09 -0.96 10.47
C ASN A 195 20.62 -0.94 10.64
N PRO A 196 21.32 0.06 10.09
CA PRO A 196 22.76 0.15 10.27
C PRO A 196 23.12 0.25 11.76
N PRO A 197 24.31 -0.24 12.16
CA PRO A 197 24.75 -0.13 13.55
C PRO A 197 24.79 1.33 13.98
N PHE A 198 24.33 1.61 15.19
CA PHE A 198 24.40 2.95 15.76
C PHE A 198 25.81 3.20 16.29
N ASP A 199 26.52 4.16 15.70
CA ASP A 199 27.78 4.68 16.24
C ASP A 199 27.50 6.00 16.98
N PRO A 200 27.61 6.04 18.32
CA PRO A 200 27.42 7.26 19.10
C PRO A 200 28.51 8.32 18.86
N GLN A 201 29.60 7.99 18.14
CA GLN A 201 30.71 8.90 17.84
C GLN A 201 30.75 9.43 16.40
N ALA A 202 29.78 9.04 15.54
CA ALA A 202 29.69 9.39 14.11
C ALA A 202 28.78 10.58 13.78
#